data_AF-A0A2J6JCG4-F1
#
_entry.id   AF-A0A2J6JCG4-F1
#
_cell.length_a   1.000
_cell.length_b   1.000
_cell.length_c   1.000
_cell.angle_alpha   90.00
_cell.angle_beta   90.00
_cell.angle_gamma   90.00
#
_symmetry.space_group_name_H-M   'P 1'
#
loop_
_entity.id
_entity.type
_entity.pdbx_description
1 polymer ?
#
loop_
_entity_poly.entity_id
_entity_poly.type
_entity_poly.pdbx_seq_one_letter_code
_entity_poly.pdbx_strand_id
1 'polypeptide(L)'
;MKSWREKYLIPLLILGLVAAFLFDDGVVTVNSDEEPVAVENEAAPLTEVVQSPAAVEVGATFASHDALLTTQQFAGFVRIGSFGEHWPATVTEVIDGKDTISFVRANGTPHEYRGFDGYRLQVVRLRTAQGEETLMVFRSLSKE
;
A
#
# COMPACT_ATOMS: atom_id res chain seq x y z
N MET A 1 25.95 -30.51 -16.78
CA MET A 1 24.89 -30.53 -15.74
C MET A 1 25.36 -29.63 -14.60
N LYS A 2 24.84 -28.40 -14.57
CA LYS A 2 25.31 -27.32 -13.68
C LYS A 2 24.41 -27.29 -12.44
N SER A 3 25.00 -27.53 -11.27
CA SER A 3 24.31 -27.83 -10.02
C SER A 3 23.47 -26.65 -9.52
N TRP A 4 22.27 -26.96 -9.02
CA TRP A 4 21.20 -26.01 -8.72
C TRP A 4 21.35 -25.31 -7.35
N ARG A 5 22.49 -25.51 -6.66
CA ARG A 5 22.66 -25.19 -5.24
C ARG A 5 23.30 -23.82 -4.93
N GLU A 6 23.73 -23.05 -5.93
CA GLU A 6 24.46 -21.79 -5.71
C GLU A 6 23.60 -20.51 -5.83
N LYS A 7 22.30 -20.60 -6.16
CA LYS A 7 21.46 -19.40 -6.42
C LYS A 7 20.74 -18.79 -5.22
N TYR A 8 20.76 -19.42 -4.05
CA TYR A 8 19.86 -19.05 -2.95
C TYR A 8 20.55 -18.66 -1.62
N LEU A 9 21.87 -18.50 -1.60
CA LEU A 9 22.61 -18.21 -0.36
C LEU A 9 23.07 -16.74 -0.20
N ILE A 10 22.76 -15.84 -1.14
CA ILE A 10 23.26 -14.45 -1.10
C ILE A 10 22.24 -13.39 -0.60
N PRO A 11 20.90 -13.49 -0.77
CA PRO A 11 20.04 -12.39 -0.34
C PRO A 11 19.75 -12.36 1.18
N LEU A 12 20.19 -13.36 1.94
CA LEU A 12 19.94 -13.44 3.40
C LEU A 12 20.85 -12.53 4.24
N LEU A 13 21.80 -11.81 3.63
CA LEU A 13 22.80 -10.98 4.32
C LEU A 13 22.51 -9.46 4.29
N ILE A 14 21.43 -9.01 3.63
CA ILE A 14 21.11 -7.58 3.52
C ILE A 14 20.05 -7.12 4.54
N LEU A 15 19.38 -8.06 5.23
CA LEU A 15 18.34 -7.73 6.22
C LEU A 15 18.87 -7.26 7.59
N GLY A 16 20.19 -7.24 7.81
CA GLY A 16 20.81 -6.96 9.11
C GLY A 16 21.44 -5.57 9.30
N LEU A 17 21.48 -4.71 8.28
CA LEU A 17 22.34 -3.50 8.29
C LEU A 17 21.61 -2.15 8.31
N VAL A 18 20.27 -2.13 8.38
CA VAL A 18 19.49 -0.88 8.47
C VAL A 18 19.14 -0.50 9.92
N ALA A 19 19.36 -1.39 10.89
CA ALA A 19 19.03 -1.13 12.31
C ALA A 19 20.09 -0.31 13.08
N ALA A 20 21.20 0.08 12.45
CA ALA A 20 22.35 0.68 13.16
C ALA A 20 22.64 2.16 12.82
N PHE A 21 21.76 2.85 12.07
CA PHE A 21 22.03 4.20 11.54
C PHE A 21 21.09 5.31 12.03
N LEU A 22 20.30 5.08 13.10
CA LEU A 22 19.37 6.09 13.66
C LEU A 22 19.57 6.40 15.15
N PHE A 23 20.70 6.01 15.74
CA PHE A 23 21.10 6.46 17.08
C PHE A 23 22.47 7.14 16.99
N ASP A 24 22.48 8.29 16.35
CA ASP A 24 23.61 9.22 16.36
C ASP A 24 23.33 10.36 17.34
N ASP A 25 24.23 10.42 18.31
CA ASP A 25 24.67 11.51 19.16
C ASP A 25 23.68 12.41 19.93
N GLY A 26 23.69 12.21 21.25
CA GLY A 26 23.15 13.11 22.24
C GLY A 26 23.68 12.77 23.62
N VAL A 27 24.99 12.92 23.85
CA VAL A 27 25.58 12.88 25.19
C VAL A 27 25.07 14.08 25.98
N VAL A 28 24.10 13.86 26.87
CA VAL A 28 23.76 14.81 27.93
C VAL A 28 24.51 14.37 29.18
N THR A 29 25.56 15.10 29.52
CA THR A 29 26.17 15.07 30.85
C THR A 29 25.15 15.54 31.88
N VAL A 30 24.62 14.62 32.69
CA VAL A 30 23.80 14.96 33.85
C VAL A 30 24.76 15.21 35.02
N ASN A 31 24.89 16.48 35.40
CA ASN A 31 25.46 16.85 36.69
C ASN A 31 24.52 16.34 37.80
N SER A 32 25.04 15.48 38.66
CA SER A 32 24.36 15.01 39.87
C SER A 32 24.47 16.07 40.96
N ASP A 33 23.43 16.87 41.13
CA ASP A 33 23.11 17.54 42.40
C ASP A 33 21.79 18.28 42.20
N GLU A 34 20.66 17.65 42.51
CA GLU A 34 19.43 18.29 42.99
C GLU A 34 18.37 17.22 43.34
N GLU A 35 17.65 17.46 44.43
CA GLU A 35 16.78 16.54 45.16
C GLU A 35 15.58 16.03 44.33
N PRO A 36 15.06 14.81 44.57
CA PRO A 36 14.00 14.24 43.74
C PRO A 36 12.65 14.91 44.05
N VAL A 37 12.25 15.86 43.22
CA VAL A 37 10.85 16.30 43.12
C VAL A 37 10.10 15.22 42.34
N ALA A 38 9.16 14.55 43.01
CA ALA A 38 8.26 13.59 42.39
C ALA A 38 7.40 14.31 41.33
N VAL A 39 7.79 14.18 40.06
CA VAL A 39 6.93 14.50 38.93
C VAL A 39 6.30 13.19 38.47
N GLU A 40 5.07 12.94 38.93
CA GLU A 40 4.16 11.98 38.31
C GLU A 40 3.95 12.40 36.85
N ASN A 41 4.80 11.88 35.98
CA ASN A 41 4.62 11.96 34.55
C ASN A 41 3.65 10.83 34.18
N GLU A 42 2.35 11.12 34.20
CA GLU A 42 1.34 10.25 33.59
C GLU A 42 1.68 10.10 32.11
N ALA A 43 2.42 9.04 31.79
CA ALA A 43 2.68 8.60 30.44
C ALA A 43 1.33 8.24 29.81
N ALA A 44 0.73 9.21 29.12
CA ALA A 44 -0.42 8.96 28.26
C ALA A 44 -0.06 7.79 27.33
N PRO A 45 -0.87 6.72 27.27
CA PRO A 45 -0.60 5.64 26.35
C PRO A 45 -0.65 6.24 24.94
N LEU A 46 0.45 6.08 24.20
CA LEU A 46 0.49 6.30 22.76
C LEU A 46 -0.63 5.43 22.19
N THR A 47 -1.78 6.03 21.96
CA THR A 47 -2.87 5.39 21.25
C THR A 47 -2.38 5.30 19.82
N GLU A 48 -1.76 4.17 19.50
CA GLU A 48 -1.46 3.78 18.14
C GLU A 48 -2.81 3.82 17.43
N VAL A 49 -3.07 4.91 16.69
CA VAL A 49 -4.25 5.02 15.86
C VAL A 49 -4.04 4.00 14.76
N VAL A 50 -4.49 2.78 15.02
CA VAL A 50 -4.66 1.74 14.01
C VAL A 50 -5.73 2.28 13.09
N GLN A 51 -5.31 3.13 12.14
CA GLN A 51 -6.15 3.57 11.05
C GLN A 51 -6.49 2.30 10.30
N SER A 52 -7.72 1.82 10.52
CA SER A 52 -8.34 0.77 9.71
C SER A 52 -8.00 1.09 8.26
N PRO A 53 -7.39 0.17 7.49
CA PRO A 53 -6.86 0.48 6.18
C PRO A 53 -7.99 1.07 5.33
N ALA A 54 -7.91 2.37 5.08
CA ALA A 54 -8.97 3.09 4.41
C ALA A 54 -9.14 2.50 3.01
N ALA A 55 -10.37 2.19 2.64
CA ALA A 55 -10.69 1.81 1.28
C ALA A 55 -10.20 2.91 0.32
N VAL A 56 -9.87 2.55 -0.91
CA VAL A 56 -9.48 3.54 -1.91
C VAL A 56 -10.68 4.46 -2.20
N GLU A 57 -10.52 5.76 -1.96
CA GLU A 57 -11.56 6.77 -2.17
C GLU A 57 -11.25 7.67 -3.38
N VAL A 58 -12.30 8.21 -3.99
CA VAL A 58 -12.16 9.21 -5.06
C VAL A 58 -11.48 10.46 -4.51
N GLY A 59 -10.49 10.97 -5.24
CA GLY A 59 -9.65 12.10 -4.83
C GLY A 59 -8.34 11.68 -4.14
N ALA A 60 -8.19 10.42 -3.73
CA ALA A 60 -6.92 9.92 -3.21
C ALA A 60 -5.84 9.97 -4.29
N THR A 61 -4.64 10.42 -3.93
CA THR A 61 -3.49 10.49 -4.85
C THR A 61 -2.43 9.50 -4.44
N PHE A 62 -1.94 8.74 -5.40
CA PHE A 62 -0.93 7.72 -5.20
C PHE A 62 0.34 8.11 -5.96
N ALA A 63 1.47 8.08 -5.25
CA ALA A 63 2.77 8.41 -5.81
C ALA A 63 3.31 7.32 -6.76
N SER A 64 2.87 6.07 -6.57
CA SER A 64 3.35 4.93 -7.34
C SER A 64 2.32 3.80 -7.39
N HIS A 65 2.55 2.88 -8.33
CA HIS A 65 1.83 1.62 -8.45
C HIS A 65 1.82 0.82 -7.14
N ASP A 66 2.97 0.71 -6.49
CA ASP A 66 3.12 -0.13 -5.30
C ASP A 66 2.39 0.46 -4.09
N ALA A 67 2.27 1.78 -4.00
CA ALA A 67 1.47 2.43 -2.97
C ALA A 67 -0.01 2.02 -3.09
N LEU A 68 -0.60 2.12 -4.30
CA LEU A 68 -1.98 1.70 -4.52
C LEU A 68 -2.16 0.19 -4.30
N LEU A 69 -1.22 -0.63 -4.78
CA LEU A 69 -1.28 -2.07 -4.59
C LEU A 69 -1.27 -2.45 -3.11
N THR A 70 -0.41 -1.81 -2.32
CA THR A 70 -0.30 -2.04 -0.88
C THR A 70 -1.59 -1.66 -0.16
N THR A 71 -2.15 -0.48 -0.44
CA THR A 71 -3.45 -0.05 0.11
C THR A 71 -4.56 -1.05 -0.20
N GLN A 72 -4.63 -1.55 -1.43
CA GLN A 72 -5.64 -2.52 -1.84
C GLN A 72 -5.44 -3.90 -1.22
N GLN A 73 -4.20 -4.35 -1.07
CA GLN A 73 -3.89 -5.60 -0.37
C GLN A 73 -4.34 -5.54 1.10
N PHE A 74 -4.09 -4.41 1.77
CA PHE A 74 -4.60 -4.19 3.13
C PHE A 74 -6.13 -4.16 3.19
N ALA A 75 -6.80 -3.67 2.14
CA ALA A 75 -8.26 -3.72 2.00
C ALA A 75 -8.81 -5.10 1.61
N GLY A 76 -7.95 -6.13 1.50
CA GLY A 76 -8.38 -7.50 1.20
C GLY A 76 -8.58 -7.77 -0.30
N PHE A 77 -7.91 -7.02 -1.17
CA PHE A 77 -7.97 -7.18 -2.61
C PHE A 77 -6.65 -7.65 -3.23
N VAL A 78 -6.73 -8.33 -4.37
CA VAL A 78 -5.60 -8.73 -5.22
C VAL A 78 -5.80 -8.20 -6.64
N ARG A 79 -4.72 -7.67 -7.23
CA ARG A 79 -4.73 -7.16 -8.61
C ARG A 79 -4.89 -8.32 -9.61
N ILE A 80 -5.84 -8.17 -10.53
CA ILE A 80 -6.09 -9.11 -11.63
C ILE A 80 -5.87 -8.50 -13.02
N GLY A 81 -5.72 -7.17 -13.09
CA GLY A 81 -5.42 -6.48 -14.35
C GLY A 81 -4.97 -5.03 -14.13
N SER A 82 -4.31 -4.46 -15.13
CA SER A 82 -3.91 -3.06 -15.16
C SER A 82 -3.81 -2.52 -16.58
N PHE A 83 -4.03 -1.22 -16.74
CA PHE A 83 -3.90 -0.50 -18.00
C PHE A 83 -3.25 0.86 -17.76
N GLY A 84 -2.25 1.21 -18.56
CA GLY A 84 -1.44 2.41 -18.33
C GLY A 84 -0.50 2.24 -17.13
N GLU A 85 0.53 3.08 -17.08
CA GLU A 85 1.48 3.12 -15.98
C GLU A 85 1.93 4.57 -15.75
N HIS A 86 0.94 5.42 -15.50
CA HIS A 86 1.15 6.86 -15.34
C HIS A 86 1.00 7.23 -13.87
N TRP A 87 2.07 7.78 -13.30
CA TRP A 87 2.20 8.13 -11.89
C TRP A 87 2.96 9.46 -11.76
N PRO A 88 2.72 10.28 -10.72
CA PRO A 88 1.66 10.12 -9.72
C PRO A 88 0.28 10.32 -10.32
N ALA A 89 -0.75 9.71 -9.73
CA ALA A 89 -2.11 9.77 -10.25
C ALA A 89 -3.16 9.84 -9.14
N THR A 90 -4.26 10.52 -9.43
CA THR A 90 -5.39 10.74 -8.52
C THR A 90 -6.56 9.87 -8.94
N VAL A 91 -7.18 9.20 -7.97
CA VAL A 91 -8.39 8.38 -8.19
C VAL A 91 -9.53 9.29 -8.62
N THR A 92 -10.08 9.03 -9.81
CA THR A 92 -11.22 9.78 -10.36
C THR A 92 -12.51 8.99 -10.27
N GLU A 93 -12.43 7.66 -10.21
CA GLU A 93 -13.60 6.78 -10.21
C GLU A 93 -13.22 5.45 -9.57
N VAL A 94 -14.15 4.91 -8.77
CA VAL A 94 -14.08 3.54 -8.26
C VAL A 94 -15.37 2.85 -8.69
N ILE A 95 -15.25 1.74 -9.41
CA ILE A 95 -16.39 0.94 -9.88
C ILE A 95 -16.32 -0.39 -9.15
N ASP A 96 -17.40 -0.76 -8.48
CA ASP A 96 -17.53 -2.05 -7.82
C ASP A 96 -18.42 -3.00 -8.65
N GLY A 97 -18.17 -4.29 -8.53
CA GLY A 97 -18.97 -5.34 -9.15
C GLY A 97 -18.95 -6.62 -8.31
N LYS A 98 -19.90 -7.52 -8.56
CA LYS A 98 -19.90 -8.87 -7.99
C LYS A 98 -19.93 -9.87 -9.15
N ASP A 99 -19.09 -10.90 -9.09
CA ASP A 99 -18.93 -11.98 -10.08
C ASP A 99 -18.39 -11.54 -11.47
N THR A 100 -18.73 -10.34 -11.91
CA THR A 100 -18.32 -9.72 -13.17
C THR A 100 -18.21 -8.20 -13.02
N ILE A 101 -17.27 -7.58 -13.73
CA ILE A 101 -17.15 -6.12 -13.81
C ILE A 101 -16.85 -5.70 -15.25
N SER A 102 -17.54 -4.67 -15.71
CA SER A 102 -17.39 -4.07 -17.04
C SER A 102 -17.06 -2.59 -16.92
N PHE A 103 -16.17 -2.09 -17.77
CA PHE A 103 -15.81 -0.68 -17.82
C PHE A 103 -15.30 -0.28 -19.20
N VAL A 104 -15.34 1.01 -19.50
CA VAL A 104 -14.83 1.58 -20.75
C VAL A 104 -13.58 2.40 -20.43
N ARG A 105 -12.50 2.20 -21.19
CA ARG A 105 -11.26 2.97 -21.07
C ARG A 105 -11.42 4.37 -21.68
N ALA A 106 -10.54 5.31 -21.34
CA ALA A 106 -10.57 6.67 -21.89
C ALA A 106 -10.53 6.71 -23.43
N ASN A 107 -9.92 5.70 -24.07
CA ASN A 107 -9.88 5.56 -25.53
C ASN A 107 -11.16 4.96 -26.14
N GLY A 108 -12.22 4.72 -25.35
CA GLY A 108 -13.48 4.13 -25.79
C GLY A 108 -13.49 2.61 -25.89
N THR A 109 -12.38 1.92 -25.59
CA THR A 109 -12.33 0.45 -25.65
C THR A 109 -13.08 -0.16 -24.47
N PRO A 110 -14.10 -1.01 -24.70
CA PRO A 110 -14.79 -1.72 -23.63
C PRO A 110 -13.95 -2.90 -23.12
N HIS A 111 -13.99 -3.13 -21.81
CA HIS A 111 -13.36 -4.26 -21.14
C HIS A 111 -14.30 -4.89 -20.14
N GLU A 112 -14.12 -6.20 -19.95
CA GLU A 112 -14.95 -6.98 -19.03
C GLU A 112 -14.13 -8.12 -18.43
N TYR A 113 -14.31 -8.32 -17.12
CA TYR A 113 -13.72 -9.41 -16.36
C TYR A 113 -14.85 -10.29 -15.82
N ARG A 114 -14.90 -11.55 -16.27
CA ARG A 114 -15.93 -12.55 -15.92
C ARG A 114 -15.33 -13.75 -15.19
N GLY A 115 -16.18 -14.59 -14.62
CA GLY A 115 -15.79 -15.88 -14.03
C GLY A 115 -15.27 -15.77 -12.60
N PHE A 116 -15.67 -14.73 -11.87
CA PHE A 116 -15.25 -14.49 -10.50
C PHE A 116 -16.39 -14.78 -9.51
N ASP A 117 -17.08 -15.90 -9.69
CA ASP A 117 -18.29 -16.25 -8.91
C ASP A 117 -18.02 -16.29 -7.40
N GLY A 118 -18.82 -15.51 -6.68
CA GLY A 118 -18.74 -15.25 -5.25
C GLY A 118 -17.72 -14.20 -4.86
N TYR A 119 -16.98 -13.56 -5.78
CA TYR A 119 -15.99 -12.54 -5.42
C TYR A 119 -16.51 -11.12 -5.71
N ARG A 120 -16.07 -10.18 -4.87
CA ARG A 120 -16.18 -8.75 -5.17
C ARG A 120 -15.07 -8.33 -6.11
N LEU A 121 -15.42 -7.53 -7.10
CA LEU A 121 -14.50 -6.94 -8.07
C LEU A 121 -14.50 -5.42 -7.90
N GLN A 122 -13.36 -4.81 -8.15
CA GLN A 122 -13.21 -3.37 -8.09
C GLN A 122 -12.30 -2.87 -9.20
N VAL A 123 -12.71 -1.80 -9.87
CA VAL A 123 -11.87 -1.05 -10.82
C VAL A 123 -11.58 0.29 -10.18
N VAL A 124 -10.30 0.62 -10.07
CA VAL A 124 -9.84 1.95 -9.65
C VAL A 124 -9.31 2.67 -10.89
N ARG A 125 -9.97 3.76 -11.27
CA ARG A 125 -9.52 4.66 -12.33
C ARG A 125 -8.77 5.82 -11.73
N LEU A 126 -7.56 6.05 -12.21
CA LEU A 126 -6.72 7.16 -11.83
C LEU A 126 -6.37 8.00 -13.06
N ARG A 127 -6.13 9.30 -12.82
CA ARG A 127 -5.59 10.20 -13.83
C ARG A 127 -4.40 11.00 -13.31
N THR A 128 -3.43 11.23 -14.18
CA THR A 128 -2.36 12.20 -13.92
C THR A 128 -2.86 13.63 -14.11
N ALA A 129 -2.06 14.61 -13.69
CA ALA A 129 -2.34 16.02 -13.95
C ALA A 129 -2.44 16.36 -15.46
N GLN A 130 -1.77 15.56 -16.31
CA GLN A 130 -1.80 15.68 -17.77
C GLN A 130 -3.01 14.96 -18.40
N GLY A 131 -3.83 14.29 -17.59
CA GLY A 131 -5.03 13.57 -18.05
C GLY A 131 -4.75 12.15 -18.56
N GLU A 132 -3.55 11.62 -18.37
CA GLU A 132 -3.22 10.24 -18.73
C GLU A 132 -3.93 9.28 -17.78
N GLU A 133 -4.47 8.18 -18.32
CA GLU A 133 -5.27 7.21 -17.58
C GLU A 133 -4.42 6.03 -17.09
N THR A 134 -4.56 5.74 -15.80
CA THR A 134 -4.15 4.46 -15.19
C THR A 134 -5.41 3.77 -14.65
N LEU A 135 -5.63 2.51 -14.99
CA LEU A 135 -6.72 1.68 -14.47
C LEU A 135 -6.13 0.45 -13.82
N MET A 136 -6.64 0.10 -12.64
CA MET A 136 -6.29 -1.16 -11.98
C MET A 136 -7.56 -1.92 -11.61
N VAL A 137 -7.55 -3.22 -11.89
CA VAL A 137 -8.67 -4.12 -11.64
C VAL A 137 -8.27 -5.08 -10.54
N PHE A 138 -9.14 -5.20 -9.55
CA PHE A 138 -8.94 -5.97 -8.34
C PHE A 138 -10.08 -6.95 -8.12
N ARG A 139 -9.78 -8.02 -7.39
CA ARG A 139 -10.73 -8.99 -6.85
C ARG A 139 -10.50 -9.14 -5.36
N SER A 140 -11.54 -9.34 -4.57
CA SER A 140 -11.40 -9.71 -3.16
C SER A 140 -10.58 -11.01 -3.00
N LEU A 141 -9.92 -11.15 -1.85
CA LEU A 141 -9.19 -12.36 -1.47
C LEU A 141 -10.13 -13.51 -1.12
N SER A 142 -11.28 -13.19 -0.53
CA SER A 142 -12.30 -14.14 -0.09
C SER A 142 -13.60 -13.95 -0.86
N LYS A 143 -14.39 -15.01 -0.95
CA LYS A 143 -15.76 -14.94 -1.47
C LYS A 143 -16.69 -14.29 -0.44
N GLU A 144 -17.73 -13.61 -0.93
CA GLU A 144 -18.82 -12.96 -0.19
C GLU A 144 -20.17 -13.67 -0.38
#